data_AF-A0A1W9V3X7-F1
#
_entry.id   AF-A0A1W9V3X7-F1
#
_cell.length_a   1.000
_cell.length_b   1.000
_cell.length_c   1.000
_cell.angle_alpha   90.00
_cell.angle_beta   90.00
_cell.angle_gamma   90.00
#
_symmetry.space_group_name_H-M   'P 1'
#
loop_
_entity.id
_entity.type
_entity.pdbx_description
1 polymer ?
#
loop_
_entity_poly.entity_id
_entity_poly.type
_entity_poly.pdbx_seq_one_letter_code
_entity_poly.pdbx_strand_id
1 'polypeptide(L)'
;AYKVRPAEDVPPHKFELGTGNFEAMAGISAAVNYLADLGETFGAEFANTYRQAGFSGRRLALKQAMSAIAAYERPLLKQMIDGLQAIPGIRIYGITNEALYDRRTPTVAFTKEGVATPDIAKKLGDAGIFVWDGHYYAIEVVKRLGLYENGGMIRVGIAHYNTAAEVDRFLDEMS
;
A
#
# COMPACT_ATOMS: atom_id res chain seq x y z
N ALA A 1 23.76 -28.66 -6.05
CA ALA A 1 22.39 -28.45 -6.53
C ALA A 1 22.34 -28.77 -8.02
N TYR A 2 21.31 -29.46 -8.50
CA TYR A 2 21.17 -29.77 -9.94
C TYR A 2 20.79 -28.48 -10.68
N LYS A 3 21.65 -28.02 -11.58
CA LYS A 3 21.47 -26.79 -12.34
C LYS A 3 21.05 -27.15 -13.76
N VAL A 4 19.98 -26.51 -14.27
CA VAL A 4 19.57 -26.71 -15.67
C VAL A 4 20.62 -26.11 -16.59
N ARG A 5 20.89 -26.78 -17.72
CA ARG A 5 21.90 -26.34 -18.72
C ARG A 5 21.83 -24.85 -19.11
N PRO A 6 20.64 -24.21 -19.23
CA PRO A 6 20.54 -22.79 -19.57
C PRO A 6 20.95 -21.80 -18.47
N ALA A 7 21.10 -22.22 -17.21
CA ALA A 7 21.45 -21.29 -16.14
C ALA A 7 22.98 -21.13 -16.06
N GLU A 8 23.48 -19.97 -16.49
CA GLU A 8 24.92 -19.65 -16.50
C GLU A 8 25.48 -19.42 -15.09
N ASP A 9 26.78 -19.64 -14.87
CA ASP A 9 27.45 -19.43 -13.56
C ASP A 9 27.78 -17.97 -13.24
N VAL A 10 27.23 -17.03 -14.01
CA VAL A 10 27.38 -15.59 -13.80
C VAL A 10 26.10 -14.97 -13.22
N PRO A 11 26.18 -13.93 -12.37
CA PRO A 11 25.00 -13.20 -11.91
C PRO A 11 24.26 -12.50 -13.07
N PRO A 12 22.92 -12.40 -13.03
CA PRO A 12 22.05 -12.90 -11.97
C PRO A 12 21.76 -14.41 -12.07
N HIS A 13 21.95 -15.02 -13.24
CA HIS A 13 21.52 -16.38 -13.60
C HIS A 13 22.03 -17.49 -12.67
N LYS A 14 23.19 -17.31 -12.03
CA LYS A 14 23.69 -18.27 -11.04
C LYS A 14 22.78 -18.48 -9.83
N PHE A 15 21.85 -17.54 -9.57
CA PHE A 15 20.84 -17.63 -8.51
C PHE A 15 19.44 -17.99 -9.03
N GLU A 16 19.25 -18.08 -10.35
CA GLU A 16 17.97 -18.38 -11.00
C GLU A 16 17.92 -19.86 -11.35
N LEU A 17 17.56 -20.68 -10.37
CA LEU A 17 17.58 -22.14 -10.50
C LEU A 17 16.33 -22.64 -11.21
N GLY A 18 16.52 -23.44 -12.26
CA GLY A 18 15.43 -24.09 -12.99
C GLY A 18 14.92 -23.25 -14.17
N THR A 19 13.71 -23.58 -14.64
CA THR A 19 13.06 -22.86 -15.72
C THR A 19 12.46 -21.56 -15.18
N GLY A 20 12.77 -20.42 -15.80
CA GLY A 20 12.20 -19.13 -15.40
C GLY A 20 10.69 -19.06 -15.60
N ASN A 21 9.99 -18.29 -14.75
CA ASN A 21 8.58 -17.99 -14.91
C ASN A 21 8.40 -16.85 -15.94
N PHE A 22 8.57 -17.17 -17.22
CA PHE A 22 8.59 -16.19 -18.30
C PHE A 22 7.29 -15.39 -18.42
N GLU A 23 6.14 -16.02 -18.14
CA GLU A 23 4.84 -15.37 -18.15
C GLU A 23 4.74 -14.28 -17.08
N ALA A 24 5.14 -14.59 -15.84
CA ALA A 24 5.17 -13.58 -14.77
C ALA A 24 6.22 -12.49 -15.04
N MET A 25 7.37 -12.82 -15.64
CA MET A 25 8.38 -11.81 -16.02
C MET A 25 7.85 -10.82 -17.06
N ALA A 26 7.07 -11.29 -18.04
CA ALA A 26 6.38 -10.43 -18.99
C ALA A 26 5.32 -9.55 -18.28
N GLY A 27 4.55 -10.14 -17.37
CA GLY A 27 3.58 -9.42 -16.54
C GLY A 27 4.21 -8.31 -15.68
N ILE A 28 5.34 -8.59 -15.02
CA ILE A 28 6.10 -7.60 -14.24
C ILE A 28 6.61 -6.48 -15.16
N SER A 29 7.10 -6.81 -16.34
CA SER A 29 7.55 -5.82 -17.32
C SER A 29 6.40 -4.89 -17.74
N ALA A 30 5.21 -5.44 -17.98
CA ALA A 30 4.02 -4.65 -18.28
C ALA A 30 3.61 -3.75 -17.09
N ALA A 31 3.63 -4.26 -15.85
CA ALA A 31 3.33 -3.47 -14.66
C ALA A 31 4.32 -2.31 -14.45
N VAL A 32 5.61 -2.53 -14.69
CA VAL A 32 6.63 -1.47 -14.65
C VAL A 32 6.38 -0.42 -15.72
N ASN A 33 5.97 -0.83 -16.92
CA ASN A 33 5.66 0.10 -18.00
C ASN A 33 4.38 0.90 -17.72
N TYR A 34 3.35 0.28 -17.13
CA TYR A 34 2.15 0.98 -16.65
C TYR A 34 2.50 2.07 -15.63
N LEU A 35 3.37 1.78 -14.65
CA LEU A 35 3.81 2.80 -13.69
C LEU A 35 4.63 3.90 -14.37
N ALA A 36 5.47 3.57 -15.35
CA ALA A 36 6.20 4.58 -16.11
C ALA A 36 5.24 5.50 -16.88
N ASP A 37 4.21 4.95 -17.52
CA ASP A 37 3.18 5.70 -18.25
C ASP A 37 2.39 6.64 -17.34
N LEU A 38 2.03 6.20 -16.12
CA LEU A 38 1.46 7.09 -15.10
C LEU A 38 2.39 8.28 -14.79
N GLY A 39 3.69 8.03 -14.67
CA GLY A 39 4.68 9.06 -14.38
C GLY A 39 4.88 10.06 -15.51
N GLU A 40 4.87 9.59 -16.75
CA GLU A 40 4.93 10.43 -17.95
C GLU A 40 3.66 11.26 -18.12
N THR A 41 2.49 10.68 -17.82
CA THR A 41 1.18 11.32 -17.96
C THR A 41 0.91 12.34 -16.87
N PHE A 42 1.11 11.98 -15.59
CA PHE A 42 0.67 12.76 -14.45
C PHE A 42 1.80 13.41 -13.65
N GLY A 43 3.05 13.00 -13.86
CA GLY A 43 4.16 13.40 -12.99
C GLY A 43 5.04 14.52 -13.54
N ALA A 44 4.57 15.30 -14.52
CA ALA A 44 5.36 16.34 -15.18
C ALA A 44 5.92 17.38 -14.21
N GLU A 45 5.16 17.77 -13.19
CA GLU A 45 5.58 18.75 -12.17
C GLU A 45 6.76 18.25 -11.32
N PHE A 46 6.89 16.94 -11.11
CA PHE A 46 7.97 16.33 -10.32
C PHE A 46 9.24 16.09 -11.15
N ALA A 47 9.17 16.24 -12.47
CA ALA A 47 10.24 15.83 -13.38
C ALA A 47 11.55 16.60 -13.15
N ASN A 48 11.46 17.91 -12.92
CA ASN A 48 12.65 18.76 -12.78
C ASN A 48 13.48 18.39 -11.55
N THR A 49 12.82 18.13 -10.42
CA THR A 49 13.46 17.66 -9.18
C THR A 49 14.28 16.39 -9.41
N TYR A 50 13.71 15.42 -10.12
CA TYR A 50 14.40 14.14 -10.36
C TYR A 50 15.46 14.22 -11.46
N ARG A 51 15.28 15.08 -12.47
CA ARG A 51 16.33 15.36 -13.47
C ARG A 51 17.57 15.97 -12.81
N GLN A 52 17.37 16.93 -11.90
CA GLN A 52 18.46 17.53 -11.12
C GLN A 52 19.18 16.49 -10.24
N ALA A 53 18.44 15.49 -9.74
CA ALA A 53 19.01 14.35 -9.02
C ALA A 53 19.63 13.27 -9.94
N GLY A 54 19.73 13.51 -11.25
CA GLY A 54 20.39 12.63 -12.21
C GLY A 54 19.54 11.48 -12.76
N PHE A 55 18.22 11.47 -12.53
CA PHE A 55 17.33 10.47 -13.11
C PHE A 55 17.00 10.80 -14.57
N SER A 56 17.00 9.77 -15.42
CA SER A 56 16.64 9.87 -16.84
C SER A 56 15.92 8.61 -17.33
N GLY A 57 15.31 8.69 -18.53
CA GLY A 57 14.58 7.60 -19.17
C GLY A 57 13.49 7.00 -18.27
N ARG A 58 13.31 5.67 -18.35
CA ARG A 58 12.29 4.96 -17.55
C ARG A 58 12.43 5.16 -16.04
N ARG A 59 13.64 5.34 -15.51
CA ARG A 59 13.84 5.57 -14.07
C ARG A 59 13.29 6.92 -13.62
N LEU A 60 13.40 7.94 -14.48
CA LEU A 60 12.79 9.24 -14.25
C LEU A 60 11.26 9.13 -14.23
N ALA A 61 10.68 8.47 -15.24
CA ALA A 61 9.24 8.20 -15.31
C ALA A 61 8.72 7.49 -14.05
N LEU A 62 9.42 6.44 -13.58
CA LEU A 62 9.04 5.75 -12.35
C LEU A 62 9.11 6.63 -11.10
N LYS A 63 10.10 7.52 -11.00
CA LYS A 63 10.19 8.48 -9.88
C LYS A 63 9.03 9.48 -9.92
N GLN A 64 8.73 10.00 -11.09
CA GLN A 64 7.57 10.88 -11.32
C GLN A 64 6.27 10.20 -10.93
N ALA A 65 6.10 8.92 -11.30
CA ALA A 65 4.91 8.14 -10.98
C ALA A 65 4.70 8.00 -9.47
N MET A 66 5.75 7.65 -8.71
CA MET A 66 5.64 7.52 -7.25
C MET A 66 5.24 8.85 -6.58
N SER A 67 5.75 9.98 -7.07
CA SER A 67 5.33 11.30 -6.56
C SER A 67 3.91 11.66 -6.94
N ALA A 68 3.49 11.41 -8.18
CA ALA A 68 2.12 11.68 -8.62
C ALA A 68 1.10 10.84 -7.86
N ILE A 69 1.40 9.55 -7.66
CA ILE A 69 0.60 8.64 -6.85
C ILE A 69 0.51 9.14 -5.41
N ALA A 70 1.65 9.45 -4.78
CA ALA A 70 1.65 9.95 -3.40
C ALA A 70 0.87 11.27 -3.25
N ALA A 71 0.98 12.18 -4.23
CA ALA A 71 0.23 13.43 -4.24
C ALA A 71 -1.28 13.22 -4.35
N TYR A 72 -1.70 12.26 -5.19
CA TYR A 72 -3.11 11.87 -5.33
C TYR A 72 -3.67 11.18 -4.09
N GLU A 73 -2.91 10.25 -3.51
CA GLU A 73 -3.34 9.46 -2.35
C GLU A 73 -3.36 10.28 -1.05
N ARG A 74 -2.56 11.35 -0.94
CA ARG A 74 -2.46 12.19 0.28
C ARG A 74 -3.80 12.76 0.75
N PRO A 75 -4.61 13.45 -0.08
CA PRO A 75 -5.93 13.94 0.35
C PRO A 75 -6.89 12.80 0.72
N LEU A 76 -6.85 11.66 0.03
CA LEU A 76 -7.68 10.49 0.37
C LEU A 76 -7.30 9.91 1.73
N LEU A 77 -6.00 9.80 2.00
CA LEU A 77 -5.47 9.36 3.28
C LEU A 77 -5.89 10.30 4.42
N LYS A 78 -5.82 11.62 4.17
CA LYS A 78 -6.28 12.63 5.13
C LYS A 78 -7.76 12.44 5.45
N GLN A 79 -8.62 12.36 4.43
CA GLN A 79 -10.05 12.13 4.59
C GLN A 79 -10.33 10.87 5.41
N MET A 80 -9.65 9.77 5.11
CA MET A 80 -9.80 8.50 5.85
C MET A 80 -9.36 8.62 7.31
N ILE A 81 -8.23 9.28 7.60
CA ILE A 81 -7.72 9.44 8.97
C ILE A 81 -8.65 10.36 9.77
N ASP A 82 -9.00 11.52 9.22
CA ASP A 82 -9.85 12.50 9.88
C ASP A 82 -11.23 11.89 10.20
N GLY A 83 -11.82 11.17 9.24
CA GLY A 83 -13.09 10.46 9.42
C GLY A 83 -13.00 9.36 10.48
N LEU A 84 -11.97 8.51 10.43
CA LEU A 84 -11.78 7.47 11.45
C LEU A 84 -11.58 8.06 12.85
N GLN A 85 -10.87 9.18 13.00
CA GLN A 85 -10.67 9.85 14.29
C GLN A 85 -11.95 10.50 14.85
N ALA A 86 -12.93 10.80 13.99
CA ALA A 86 -14.22 11.34 14.41
C ALA A 86 -15.18 10.27 14.99
N ILE A 87 -14.95 8.99 14.71
CA ILE A 87 -15.80 7.88 15.15
C ILE A 87 -15.44 7.48 16.60
N PRO A 88 -16.40 7.51 17.55
CA PRO A 88 -16.15 7.13 18.94
C PRO A 88 -15.60 5.70 19.08
N GLY A 89 -14.61 5.54 19.97
CA GLY A 89 -13.97 4.26 20.24
C GLY A 89 -12.94 3.81 19.19
N ILE A 90 -12.76 4.55 18.08
CA ILE A 90 -11.68 4.24 17.13
C ILE A 90 -10.34 4.67 17.69
N ARG A 91 -9.36 3.76 17.60
CA ARG A 91 -7.95 4.03 17.88
C ARG A 91 -7.10 3.66 16.67
N ILE A 92 -6.42 4.65 16.10
CA ILE A 92 -5.45 4.45 15.01
C ILE A 92 -4.06 4.13 15.56
N TYR A 93 -3.37 3.19 14.93
CA TYR A 93 -1.99 2.81 15.22
C TYR A 93 -1.08 3.30 14.09
N GLY A 94 -0.25 4.29 14.39
CA GLY A 94 0.67 4.92 13.44
C GLY A 94 0.55 6.44 13.43
N ILE A 95 1.11 7.06 12.39
CA ILE A 95 1.17 8.53 12.25
C ILE A 95 -0.19 9.09 11.83
N THR A 96 -0.84 9.87 12.70
CA THR A 96 -2.07 10.61 12.36
C THR A 96 -1.84 12.10 12.12
N ASN A 97 -0.71 12.64 12.57
CA ASN A 97 -0.33 14.02 12.30
C ASN A 97 -0.03 14.23 10.80
N GLU A 98 -0.84 15.05 10.14
CA GLU A 98 -0.74 15.39 8.72
C GLU A 98 0.64 15.92 8.31
N ALA A 99 1.31 16.68 9.18
CA ALA A 99 2.66 17.20 8.93
C ALA A 99 3.73 16.10 8.81
N LEU A 100 3.40 14.87 9.24
CA LEU A 100 4.28 13.71 9.18
C LEU A 100 3.81 12.67 8.15
N TYR A 101 2.85 12.99 7.27
CA TYR A 101 2.34 12.02 6.30
C TYR A 101 3.41 11.51 5.32
N ASP A 102 4.45 12.28 5.04
CA ASP A 102 5.60 11.82 4.24
C ASP A 102 6.42 10.70 4.91
N ARG A 103 6.13 10.40 6.18
CA ARG A 103 6.75 9.30 6.94
C ARG A 103 5.82 8.08 7.07
N ARG A 104 4.73 8.02 6.31
CA ARG A 104 3.85 6.84 6.22
C ARG A 104 3.43 6.54 4.79
N THR A 105 3.03 5.30 4.55
CA THR A 105 2.25 4.91 3.37
C THR A 105 0.75 5.14 3.64
N PRO A 106 -0.10 5.16 2.60
CA PRO A 106 -1.55 5.38 2.76
C PRO A 106 -2.28 4.10 3.22
N THR A 107 -1.77 3.48 4.28
CA THR A 107 -2.31 2.28 4.91
C THR A 107 -2.56 2.56 6.38
N VAL A 108 -3.80 2.52 6.84
CA VAL A 108 -4.21 2.82 8.21
C VAL A 108 -4.55 1.52 8.94
N ALA A 109 -3.96 1.33 10.12
CA ALA A 109 -4.31 0.26 11.04
C ALA A 109 -5.09 0.83 12.24
N PHE A 110 -6.20 0.21 12.64
CA PHE A 110 -7.02 0.69 13.73
C PHE A 110 -7.79 -0.43 14.46
N THR A 111 -8.32 -0.10 15.65
CA THR A 111 -9.29 -0.91 16.40
C THR A 111 -10.50 -0.06 16.77
N LYS A 112 -11.65 -0.69 17.06
CA LYS A 112 -12.84 -0.04 17.64
C LYS A 112 -13.10 -0.63 19.02
N GLU A 113 -13.24 0.22 20.03
CA GLU A 113 -13.52 -0.21 21.41
C GLU A 113 -14.78 -1.08 21.47
N GLY A 114 -14.68 -2.22 22.17
CA GLY A 114 -15.80 -3.15 22.36
C GLY A 114 -16.18 -3.97 21.14
N VAL A 115 -15.46 -3.87 20.01
CA VAL A 115 -15.78 -4.61 18.78
C VAL A 115 -14.57 -5.45 18.34
N ALA A 116 -14.78 -6.74 18.12
CA ALA A 116 -13.73 -7.63 17.62
C ALA A 116 -13.41 -7.31 16.15
N THR A 117 -12.12 -7.33 15.78
CA THR A 117 -11.69 -6.98 14.41
C THR A 117 -12.28 -7.88 13.33
N PRO A 118 -12.45 -9.21 13.52
CA PRO A 118 -13.10 -10.05 12.50
C PRO A 118 -14.54 -9.65 12.22
N ASP A 119 -15.28 -9.15 13.23
CA ASP A 119 -16.66 -8.70 13.06
C ASP A 119 -16.74 -7.41 12.23
N ILE A 120 -15.78 -6.50 12.43
CA ILE A 120 -15.65 -5.29 11.60
C ILE A 120 -15.35 -5.68 10.15
N ALA A 121 -14.37 -6.57 9.92
CA ALA A 121 -14.02 -7.02 8.59
C ALA A 121 -15.18 -7.75 7.89
N LYS A 122 -15.93 -8.56 8.64
CA LYS A 122 -17.14 -9.22 8.15
C LYS A 122 -18.21 -8.22 7.75
N LYS A 123 -18.55 -7.24 8.61
CA LYS A 123 -19.53 -6.18 8.29
C LYS A 123 -19.15 -5.44 7.00
N LEU A 124 -17.88 -5.03 6.91
CA LEU A 124 -17.37 -4.34 5.71
C LEU A 124 -17.41 -5.24 4.47
N GLY A 125 -17.04 -6.51 4.60
CA GLY A 125 -17.12 -7.50 3.51
C GLY A 125 -18.54 -7.72 3.02
N ASP A 126 -19.52 -7.81 3.92
CA ASP A 126 -20.95 -7.92 3.59
C ASP A 126 -21.46 -6.65 2.86
N ALA A 127 -20.87 -5.49 3.16
CA ALA A 127 -21.08 -4.23 2.45
C ALA A 127 -20.24 -4.10 1.17
N GLY A 128 -19.43 -5.10 0.78
CA GLY A 128 -18.58 -5.06 -0.42
C GLY A 128 -17.33 -4.19 -0.29
N ILE A 129 -16.83 -4.00 0.93
CA ILE A 129 -15.58 -3.29 1.25
C ILE A 129 -14.58 -4.30 1.81
N PHE A 130 -13.51 -4.54 1.07
CA PHE A 130 -12.52 -5.56 1.43
C PHE A 130 -11.36 -4.95 2.22
N VAL A 131 -11.31 -5.29 3.51
CA VAL A 131 -10.21 -4.96 4.41
C VAL A 131 -9.51 -6.23 4.89
N TRP A 132 -8.40 -6.06 5.61
CA TRP A 132 -7.71 -7.17 6.26
C TRP A 132 -7.79 -6.97 7.77
N ASP A 133 -8.25 -7.98 8.52
CA ASP A 133 -8.10 -8.03 9.98
C ASP A 133 -6.98 -8.99 10.43
N GLY A 134 -6.47 -8.79 11.64
CA GLY A 134 -5.46 -9.68 12.22
C GLY A 134 -4.12 -9.00 12.45
N HIS A 135 -3.07 -9.79 12.33
CA HIS A 135 -1.70 -9.37 12.63
C HIS A 135 -0.80 -9.17 11.40
N TYR A 136 -1.27 -9.46 10.18
CA TYR A 136 -0.54 -9.23 8.91
C TYR A 136 0.89 -9.80 8.88
N TYR A 137 1.09 -10.97 9.48
CA TYR A 137 2.42 -11.57 9.71
C TYR A 137 3.37 -10.77 10.63
N ALA A 138 2.92 -9.65 11.21
CA ALA A 138 3.67 -8.80 12.15
C ALA A 138 3.38 -9.14 13.62
N ILE A 139 3.44 -10.43 13.97
CA ILE A 139 3.02 -10.99 15.27
C ILE A 139 3.66 -10.25 16.46
N GLU A 140 4.98 -10.04 16.44
CA GLU A 140 5.70 -9.46 17.58
C GLU A 140 5.36 -7.98 17.82
N VAL A 141 5.06 -7.22 16.74
CA VAL A 141 4.56 -5.84 16.88
C VAL A 141 3.19 -5.84 17.54
N VAL A 142 2.29 -6.72 17.10
CA VAL A 142 0.93 -6.84 17.65
C VAL A 142 0.95 -7.27 19.12
N LYS A 143 1.83 -8.21 19.50
CA LYS A 143 2.08 -8.57 20.91
C LYS A 143 2.60 -7.39 21.72
N ARG A 144 3.58 -6.65 21.19
CA ARG A 144 4.15 -5.48 21.88
C ARG A 144 3.13 -4.38 22.13
N LEU A 145 2.14 -4.25 21.24
CA LEU A 145 1.01 -3.33 21.36
C LEU A 145 -0.12 -3.85 22.26
N GLY A 146 -0.03 -5.10 22.76
CA GLY A 146 -1.05 -5.71 23.61
C GLY A 146 -2.34 -6.10 22.86
N LEU A 147 -2.26 -6.30 21.54
CA LEU A 147 -3.43 -6.55 20.68
C LEU A 147 -3.57 -8.00 20.24
N TYR A 148 -2.60 -8.85 20.59
CA TYR A 148 -2.56 -10.23 20.11
C TYR A 148 -3.77 -11.04 20.55
N GLU A 149 -4.14 -10.95 21.84
CA GLU A 149 -5.30 -11.64 22.41
C GLU A 149 -6.64 -11.10 21.89
N ASN A 150 -6.67 -9.85 21.42
CA ASN A 150 -7.87 -9.18 20.91
C ASN A 150 -8.05 -9.35 19.38
N GLY A 151 -7.27 -10.25 18.76
CA GLY A 151 -7.36 -10.55 17.33
C GLY A 151 -6.60 -9.57 16.42
N GLY A 152 -5.86 -8.60 16.96
CA GLY A 152 -5.04 -7.67 16.18
C GLY A 152 -5.75 -6.35 15.85
N MET A 153 -5.72 -5.95 14.58
CA MET A 153 -6.25 -4.67 14.09
C MET A 153 -7.08 -4.90 12.82
N ILE A 154 -7.78 -3.86 12.35
CA ILE A 154 -8.17 -3.71 10.94
C ILE A 154 -7.08 -2.93 10.21
N ARG A 155 -6.80 -3.30 8.96
CA ARG A 155 -5.91 -2.57 8.05
C ARG A 155 -6.64 -2.29 6.75
N VAL A 156 -6.75 -1.00 6.45
CA VAL A 156 -7.31 -0.47 5.21
C VAL A 156 -6.22 0.32 4.49
N GLY A 157 -6.12 0.16 3.17
CA GLY A 157 -5.12 0.82 2.35
C GLY A 157 -5.78 1.47 1.14
N ILE A 158 -5.27 2.63 0.77
CA ILE A 158 -5.63 3.33 -0.46
C ILE A 158 -4.56 3.01 -1.50
N ALA A 159 -4.98 2.80 -2.73
CA ALA A 159 -4.14 2.77 -3.91
C ALA A 159 -4.55 3.89 -4.87
N HIS A 160 -3.71 4.16 -5.87
CA HIS A 160 -3.91 5.22 -6.87
C HIS A 160 -5.18 5.10 -7.74
N TYR A 161 -5.94 4.02 -7.61
CA TYR A 161 -7.23 3.83 -8.28
C TYR A 161 -8.43 4.06 -7.36
N ASN A 162 -8.21 4.24 -6.06
CA ASN A 162 -9.30 4.51 -5.13
C ASN A 162 -9.77 5.95 -5.22
N THR A 163 -11.02 6.21 -4.80
CA THR A 163 -11.65 7.53 -4.91
C THR A 163 -12.10 8.08 -3.56
N ALA A 164 -12.31 9.39 -3.48
CA ALA A 164 -12.88 10.04 -2.29
C ALA A 164 -14.26 9.47 -1.91
N ALA A 165 -15.09 9.13 -2.90
CA ALA A 165 -16.40 8.52 -2.66
C ALA A 165 -16.31 7.10 -2.06
N GLU A 166 -15.27 6.33 -2.40
CA GLU A 166 -15.01 5.04 -1.74
C GLU A 166 -14.56 5.22 -0.29
N VAL A 167 -13.78 6.27 0.00
CA VAL A 167 -13.40 6.63 1.38
C VAL A 167 -14.63 7.05 2.19
N ASP A 168 -15.52 7.87 1.63
CA ASP A 168 -16.78 8.25 2.28
C ASP A 168 -17.65 7.03 2.58
N ARG A 169 -17.88 6.17 1.58
CA ARG A 169 -18.63 4.93 1.75
C ARG A 169 -18.04 4.03 2.84
N PHE A 170 -16.71 3.95 2.92
CA PHE A 170 -16.03 3.22 3.99
C PHE A 170 -16.30 3.83 5.37
N LEU A 171 -16.22 5.15 5.50
CA LEU A 171 -16.46 5.85 6.76
C LEU A 171 -17.93 5.75 7.22
N ASP A 172 -18.87 5.79 6.27
CA ASP A 172 -20.30 5.59 6.54
C ASP A 172 -20.58 4.21 7.15
N GLU A 173 -19.95 3.15 6.62
CA GLU A 173 -20.09 1.78 7.16
C GLU A 173 -19.37 1.58 8.51
N MET A 174 -18.44 2.47 8.87
CA MET A 174 -17.72 2.42 10.14
C MET A 174 -18.43 3.10 11.31
N SER A 175 -19.33 4.04 10.98
CA SER A 175 -20.18 4.75 11.94
C SER A 175 -21.18 3.80 12.60
#